data_AF-A0A945V5H9-F1
#
_entry.id   AF-A0A945V5H9-F1
#
_cell.length_a   1.000
_cell.length_b   1.000
_cell.length_c   1.000
_cell.angle_alpha   90.00
_cell.angle_beta   90.00
_cell.angle_gamma   90.00
#
_symmetry.space_group_name_H-M   'P 1'
#
loop_
_entity.id
_entity.type
_entity.pdbx_description
1 polymer ?
#
loop_
_entity_poly.entity_id
_entity_poly.type
_entity_poly.pdbx_seq_one_letter_code
_entity_poly.pdbx_strand_id
1 'polypeptide(L)'
;MDHSNRKATIFASRGTKDDIEKGNVFCPKFDETGLIPCIVSEHKTGVTLMFAFMNAKALELTIETGMAHFWSRSRKELWKKGGTSGNTQQVVEILTDCDQDVICLIVNQERGACHVGYHSCFYRSVPTGIITDPEKIILEQKEVIKTFEPSKVYTQKV
;
A
#
# COMPACT_ATOMS: atom_id res chain seq x y z
N MET A 1 -24.13 -21.48 -10.78
CA MET A 1 -24.31 -20.01 -10.89
C MET A 1 -23.42 -19.54 -12.02
N ASP A 2 -24.02 -18.95 -13.03
CA ASP A 2 -23.39 -18.55 -14.29
C ASP A 2 -22.40 -17.39 -14.05
N HIS A 3 -21.13 -17.58 -14.40
CA HIS A 3 -20.04 -16.62 -14.22
C HIS A 3 -19.81 -15.76 -15.47
N SER A 4 -20.67 -15.86 -16.49
CA SER A 4 -20.39 -15.31 -17.83
C SER A 4 -20.65 -13.81 -18.02
N ASN A 5 -21.02 -13.05 -16.97
CA ASN A 5 -21.37 -11.63 -17.15
C ASN A 5 -20.90 -10.66 -16.04
N ARG A 6 -19.80 -10.95 -15.34
CA ARG A 6 -19.17 -9.93 -14.48
C ARG A 6 -18.44 -8.91 -15.35
N LYS A 7 -18.68 -7.62 -15.11
CA LYS A 7 -17.81 -6.54 -15.60
C LYS A 7 -16.35 -6.91 -15.29
N ALA A 8 -15.43 -6.53 -16.18
CA ALA A 8 -13.98 -6.78 -16.03
C ALA A 8 -13.41 -6.24 -14.71
N THR A 9 -14.09 -5.28 -14.08
CA THR A 9 -13.81 -4.76 -12.74
C THR A 9 -15.13 -4.41 -12.03
N ILE A 10 -15.11 -4.25 -10.71
CA ILE A 10 -16.26 -3.75 -9.93
C ILE A 10 -16.43 -2.23 -9.98
N PHE A 11 -15.53 -1.51 -10.67
CA PHE A 11 -15.44 -0.06 -10.63
C PHE A 11 -16.33 0.60 -11.70
N ALA A 12 -16.89 1.76 -11.37
CA ALA A 12 -17.66 2.55 -12.32
C ALA A 12 -16.75 3.25 -13.35
N SER A 13 -17.31 3.57 -14.52
CA SER A 13 -16.64 4.39 -15.52
C SER A 13 -16.54 5.83 -15.02
N ARG A 14 -15.43 6.50 -15.35
CA ARG A 14 -15.22 7.90 -14.97
C ARG A 14 -16.19 8.84 -15.71
N GLY A 15 -16.81 9.74 -14.96
CA GLY A 15 -17.71 10.77 -15.46
C GLY A 15 -17.01 12.11 -15.70
N THR A 16 -17.73 13.21 -15.45
CA THR A 16 -17.16 14.55 -15.51
C THR A 16 -16.21 14.82 -14.34
N LYS A 17 -15.44 15.91 -14.41
CA LYS A 17 -14.56 16.34 -13.32
C LYS A 17 -15.32 16.56 -12.00
N ASP A 18 -16.51 17.17 -12.06
CA ASP A 18 -17.31 17.44 -10.87
C ASP A 18 -17.86 16.13 -10.26
N ASP A 19 -18.26 15.17 -11.11
CA ASP A 19 -18.67 13.84 -10.64
C ASP A 19 -17.55 13.10 -9.91
N ILE A 20 -16.31 13.27 -10.36
CA ILE A 20 -15.13 12.62 -9.77
C ILE A 20 -14.74 13.31 -8.46
N GLU A 21 -14.65 14.64 -8.47
CA GLU A 21 -14.11 15.41 -7.34
C GLU A 21 -15.08 15.61 -6.19
N LYS A 22 -16.39 15.56 -6.46
CA LYS A 22 -17.44 15.88 -5.48
C LYS A 22 -18.56 14.87 -5.43
N GLY A 23 -18.62 13.95 -6.39
CA GLY A 23 -19.62 12.88 -6.40
C GLY A 23 -19.28 11.75 -5.42
N ASN A 24 -20.26 10.86 -5.23
CA ASN A 24 -20.14 9.75 -4.27
C ASN A 24 -19.87 8.39 -4.96
N VAL A 25 -19.73 8.38 -6.29
CA VAL A 25 -19.44 7.14 -7.03
C VAL A 25 -17.93 6.98 -7.14
N PHE A 26 -17.43 5.85 -6.66
CA PHE A 26 -16.02 5.52 -6.75
C PHE A 26 -15.65 5.00 -8.14
N CYS A 27 -14.78 5.76 -8.80
CA CYS A 27 -14.33 5.61 -10.19
C CYS A 27 -12.79 5.74 -10.24
N PRO A 28 -12.01 4.82 -9.64
CA PRO A 28 -10.56 4.93 -9.52
C PRO A 28 -9.87 5.10 -10.88
N LYS A 29 -8.85 5.96 -10.92
CA LYS A 29 -8.00 6.19 -12.08
C LYS A 29 -6.73 5.38 -11.94
N PHE A 30 -6.62 4.34 -12.75
CA PHE A 30 -5.37 3.62 -12.93
C PHE A 30 -4.52 4.35 -13.98
N ASP A 31 -3.20 4.30 -13.83
CA ASP A 31 -2.25 4.80 -14.82
C ASP A 31 -2.26 3.97 -16.11
N GLU A 32 -1.46 4.37 -17.09
CA GLU A 32 -1.30 3.70 -18.38
C GLU A 32 -0.82 2.23 -18.27
N THR A 33 -0.26 1.85 -17.13
CA THR A 33 0.17 0.48 -16.83
C THR A 33 -0.90 -0.32 -16.06
N GLY A 34 -2.06 0.28 -15.81
CA GLY A 34 -3.16 -0.32 -15.08
C GLY A 34 -2.94 -0.36 -13.56
N LEU A 35 -2.10 0.54 -13.02
CA LEU A 35 -1.74 0.61 -11.61
C LEU A 35 -2.24 1.89 -10.94
N ILE A 36 -2.51 1.80 -9.64
CA ILE A 36 -2.83 2.93 -8.77
C ILE A 36 -1.88 2.93 -7.56
N PRO A 37 -1.27 4.06 -7.21
CA PRO A 37 -0.48 4.18 -5.98
C PRO A 37 -1.34 3.98 -4.74
N CYS A 38 -0.78 3.32 -3.74
CA CYS A 38 -1.41 3.08 -2.45
C CYS A 38 -0.45 3.41 -1.31
N ILE A 39 -0.87 4.33 -0.46
CA ILE A 39 -0.24 4.62 0.84
C ILE A 39 -0.96 3.77 1.88
N VAL A 40 -0.23 3.31 2.90
CA VAL A 40 -0.80 2.56 4.01
C VAL A 40 -0.40 3.23 5.31
N SER A 41 -1.37 3.52 6.17
CA SER A 41 -1.17 4.13 7.48
C SER A 41 -1.78 3.28 8.59
N GLU A 42 -1.17 3.31 9.77
CA GLU A 42 -1.67 2.58 10.92
C GLU A 42 -2.86 3.28 11.57
N HIS A 43 -3.92 2.51 11.85
CA HIS A 43 -5.16 3.02 12.43
C HIS A 43 -4.99 3.70 13.79
N LYS A 44 -4.18 3.12 14.68
CA LYS A 44 -4.06 3.60 16.07
C LYS A 44 -3.15 4.82 16.22
N THR A 45 -2.14 4.95 15.36
CA THR A 45 -1.06 5.92 15.53
C THR A 45 -1.01 6.96 14.41
N GLY A 46 -1.63 6.68 13.25
CA GLY A 46 -1.52 7.51 12.06
C GLY A 46 -0.18 7.40 11.34
N VAL A 47 0.75 6.55 11.81
CA VAL A 47 2.07 6.38 11.19
C VAL A 47 1.92 5.81 9.79
N THR A 48 2.57 6.44 8.80
CA THR A 48 2.69 5.86 7.46
C THR A 48 3.58 4.62 7.52
N LEU A 49 3.03 3.48 7.15
CA LEU A 49 3.67 2.17 7.21
C LEU A 49 4.43 1.83 5.94
N MET A 50 3.79 2.01 4.77
CA MET A 50 4.41 1.65 3.50
C MET A 50 3.70 2.30 2.31
N PHE A 51 4.36 2.19 1.16
CA PHE A 51 3.83 2.51 -0.16
C PHE A 51 3.90 1.27 -1.06
N ALA A 52 2.88 1.04 -1.87
CA ALA A 52 2.86 0.01 -2.89
C ALA A 52 1.92 0.39 -4.04
N PHE A 53 1.92 -0.39 -5.11
CA PHE A 53 0.95 -0.26 -6.21
C PHE A 53 -0.13 -1.32 -6.09
N MET A 54 -1.34 -1.00 -6.57
CA MET A 54 -2.41 -1.95 -6.80
C MET A 54 -2.79 -1.94 -8.27
N ASN A 55 -3.09 -3.10 -8.84
CA ASN A 55 -3.90 -3.16 -10.06
C ASN A 55 -5.38 -3.25 -9.69
N ALA A 56 -6.27 -3.22 -10.68
CA ALA A 56 -7.71 -3.31 -10.44
C ALA A 56 -8.10 -4.54 -9.59
N LYS A 57 -7.48 -5.70 -9.83
CA LYS A 57 -7.78 -6.92 -9.07
C LYS A 57 -7.31 -6.86 -7.62
N ALA A 58 -6.16 -6.24 -7.36
CA ALA A 58 -5.64 -6.05 -6.01
C ALA A 58 -6.57 -5.13 -5.19
N LEU A 59 -7.06 -4.04 -5.79
CA LEU A 59 -8.01 -3.15 -5.11
C LEU A 59 -9.36 -3.84 -4.88
N GLU A 60 -9.88 -4.58 -5.86
CA GLU A 60 -11.10 -5.38 -5.73
C GLU A 60 -10.99 -6.38 -4.58
N LEU A 61 -9.90 -7.17 -4.53
CA LEU A 61 -9.68 -8.13 -3.44
C LEU A 61 -9.49 -7.46 -2.09
N THR A 62 -8.88 -6.27 -2.06
CA THR A 62 -8.73 -5.50 -0.82
C THR A 62 -10.09 -5.10 -0.24
N ILE A 63 -10.99 -4.62 -1.10
CA ILE A 63 -12.38 -4.29 -0.74
C ILE A 63 -13.14 -5.55 -0.30
N GLU A 64 -13.06 -6.62 -1.10
CA GLU A 64 -13.83 -7.85 -0.85
C GLU A 64 -13.40 -8.58 0.43
N THR A 65 -12.09 -8.64 0.70
CA THR A 65 -11.55 -9.45 1.81
C THR A 65 -11.30 -8.66 3.08
N GLY A 66 -11.29 -7.31 3.02
CA GLY A 66 -10.85 -6.47 4.14
C GLY A 66 -9.36 -6.64 4.48
N MET A 67 -8.55 -7.20 3.57
CA MET A 67 -7.12 -7.42 3.76
C MET A 67 -6.32 -6.76 2.65
N ALA A 68 -5.20 -6.12 2.97
CA ALA A 68 -4.41 -5.41 1.96
C ALA A 68 -3.79 -6.36 0.92
N HIS A 69 -4.13 -6.15 -0.35
CA HIS A 69 -3.55 -6.80 -1.51
C HIS A 69 -2.85 -5.78 -2.41
N PHE A 70 -1.73 -6.16 -3.00
CA PHE A 70 -0.92 -5.28 -3.82
C PHE A 70 -0.45 -5.99 -5.09
N TRP A 71 0.03 -5.20 -6.04
CA TRP A 71 0.69 -5.67 -7.26
C TRP A 71 2.20 -5.42 -7.19
N SER A 72 2.98 -6.49 -7.33
CA SER A 72 4.43 -6.38 -7.45
C SER A 72 4.80 -6.07 -8.90
N ARG A 73 5.31 -4.87 -9.18
CA ARG A 73 5.74 -4.49 -10.53
C ARG A 73 6.91 -5.33 -11.04
N SER A 74 7.84 -5.68 -10.16
CA SER A 74 9.02 -6.48 -10.50
C SER A 74 8.69 -7.95 -10.74
N ARG A 75 7.80 -8.53 -9.93
CA ARG A 75 7.36 -9.92 -10.09
C ARG A 75 6.22 -10.08 -11.09
N LYS A 76 5.53 -8.98 -11.44
CA LYS A 76 4.28 -8.99 -12.21
C LYS A 76 3.23 -9.92 -11.60
N GLU A 77 3.08 -9.82 -10.29
CA GLU A 77 2.27 -10.73 -9.49
C GLU A 77 1.45 -10.00 -8.44
N LEU A 78 0.22 -10.46 -8.26
CA LEU A 78 -0.65 -10.11 -7.14
C LEU A 78 -0.12 -10.77 -5.86
N TRP A 79 -0.16 -10.05 -4.73
CA TRP A 79 0.18 -10.63 -3.44
C TRP A 79 -0.64 -10.01 -2.30
N LYS A 80 -0.98 -10.84 -1.30
CA LYS A 80 -1.58 -10.41 -0.03
C LYS A 80 -0.47 -10.03 0.95
N LYS A 81 -0.56 -8.85 1.57
CA LYS A 81 0.42 -8.44 2.58
C LYS A 81 0.47 -9.45 3.72
N GLY A 82 1.66 -9.92 4.03
CA GLY A 82 1.87 -10.91 5.08
C GLY A 82 1.52 -12.35 4.69
N GLY A 83 1.20 -12.65 3.42
CA GLY A 83 0.87 -14.02 2.99
C GLY A 83 1.97 -15.05 3.31
N THR A 84 3.24 -14.63 3.29
CA THR A 84 4.37 -15.47 3.71
C THR A 84 4.74 -15.27 5.18
N SER A 85 4.79 -14.02 5.65
CA SER A 85 5.34 -13.69 6.97
C SER A 85 4.34 -13.76 8.13
N GLY A 86 3.04 -13.83 7.85
CA GLY A 86 1.99 -13.59 8.83
C GLY A 86 1.81 -12.12 9.22
N ASN A 87 2.68 -11.20 8.77
CA ASN A 87 2.59 -9.76 9.07
C ASN A 87 1.55 -9.08 8.17
N THR A 88 0.30 -9.48 8.38
CA THR A 88 -0.86 -9.05 7.58
C THR A 88 -1.29 -7.62 7.92
N GLN A 89 -2.13 -7.07 7.06
CA GLN A 89 -2.74 -5.75 7.22
C GLN A 89 -4.25 -5.91 7.06
N GLN A 90 -4.98 -5.79 8.17
CA GLN A 90 -6.44 -5.76 8.15
C GLN A 90 -6.89 -4.33 7.90
N VAL A 91 -7.70 -4.13 6.86
CA VAL A 91 -8.19 -2.82 6.45
C VAL A 91 -9.31 -2.39 7.39
N VAL A 92 -9.16 -1.20 7.96
CA VAL A 92 -10.17 -0.51 8.76
C VAL A 92 -10.94 0.49 7.89
N GLU A 93 -10.22 1.19 7.00
CA GLU A 93 -10.80 2.20 6.11
C GLU A 93 -10.00 2.28 4.80
N ILE A 94 -10.70 2.61 3.72
CA ILE A 94 -10.11 2.88 2.40
C ILE A 94 -10.48 4.32 2.04
N LEU A 95 -9.47 5.18 1.95
CA LEU A 95 -9.57 6.55 1.51
C LEU A 95 -9.05 6.68 0.07
N THR A 96 -9.49 7.71 -0.63
CA THR A 96 -8.94 8.11 -1.93
C THR A 96 -8.86 9.63 -1.99
N ASP A 97 -7.98 10.17 -2.83
CA ASP A 97 -7.84 11.62 -3.02
C ASP A 97 -8.91 12.19 -3.98
N CYS A 98 -8.87 13.50 -4.20
CA CYS A 98 -9.96 14.22 -4.86
C CYS A 98 -10.19 13.78 -6.31
N ASP A 99 -9.17 13.42 -7.08
CA ASP A 99 -9.32 12.91 -8.45
C ASP A 99 -9.28 11.38 -8.55
N GLN A 100 -9.25 10.71 -7.39
CA GLN A 100 -9.35 9.27 -7.20
C GLN A 100 -8.23 8.49 -7.89
N ASP A 101 -7.01 9.02 -7.83
CA ASP A 101 -5.81 8.41 -8.44
C ASP A 101 -4.76 7.99 -7.41
N VAL A 102 -5.05 8.17 -6.12
CA VAL A 102 -4.31 7.56 -5.00
C VAL A 102 -5.27 6.87 -4.04
N ILE A 103 -4.86 5.72 -3.52
CA ILE A 103 -5.52 5.03 -2.41
C ILE A 103 -4.73 5.25 -1.12
N CYS A 104 -5.43 5.47 0.00
CA CYS A 104 -4.83 5.41 1.33
C CYS A 104 -5.58 4.37 2.18
N LEU A 105 -4.89 3.31 2.57
CA LEU A 105 -5.44 2.30 3.47
C LEU A 105 -5.12 2.67 4.91
N ILE A 106 -6.15 2.69 5.76
CA ILE A 106 -5.98 2.72 7.22
C ILE A 106 -6.09 1.28 7.71
N VAL A 107 -5.05 0.77 8.39
CA VAL A 107 -4.95 -0.66 8.71
C VAL A 107 -4.59 -0.93 10.16
N ASN A 108 -5.03 -2.08 10.67
CA ASN A 108 -4.40 -2.74 11.81
C ASN A 108 -3.25 -3.60 11.29
N GLN A 109 -2.01 -3.23 11.65
CA GLN A 109 -0.79 -3.93 11.22
C GLN A 109 -0.42 -5.04 12.21
N GLU A 110 -0.21 -6.26 11.70
CA GLU A 110 0.37 -7.34 12.49
C GLU A 110 1.91 -7.24 12.49
N ARG A 111 2.51 -7.09 13.68
CA ARG A 111 3.96 -6.87 13.89
C ARG A 111 4.53 -5.70 13.07
N GLY A 112 5.20 -5.99 11.94
CA GLY A 112 5.89 -4.99 11.13
C GLY A 112 5.51 -5.03 9.65
N ALA A 113 5.34 -3.86 9.05
CA ALA A 113 5.09 -3.72 7.63
C ALA A 113 6.35 -4.04 6.80
N CYS A 114 7.53 -3.68 7.32
CA CYS A 114 8.77 -3.73 6.57
C CYS A 114 9.45 -5.11 6.63
N HIS A 115 9.95 -5.60 5.50
CA HIS A 115 10.62 -6.90 5.42
C HIS A 115 11.97 -6.95 6.17
N VAL A 116 12.58 -5.80 6.48
CA VAL A 116 13.82 -5.73 7.27
C VAL A 116 13.59 -5.74 8.79
N GLY A 117 12.33 -5.88 9.23
CA GLY A 117 11.95 -6.08 10.64
C GLY A 117 11.31 -4.87 11.30
N TYR A 118 11.41 -3.69 10.71
CA TYR A 118 10.83 -2.45 11.24
C TYR A 118 9.31 -2.41 11.09
N HIS A 119 8.68 -1.60 11.93
CA HIS A 119 7.24 -1.39 11.92
C HIS A 119 6.81 -0.68 10.64
N SER A 120 7.47 0.43 10.30
CA SER A 120 7.32 1.15 9.04
C SER A 120 8.48 0.89 8.06
N CYS A 121 8.19 0.95 6.76
CA CYS A 121 9.22 1.06 5.72
C CYS A 121 9.97 2.41 5.78
N PHE A 122 9.37 3.43 6.39
CA PHE A 122 9.93 4.77 6.56
C PHE A 122 10.70 4.91 7.89
N TYR A 123 11.45 3.87 8.26
CA TYR A 123 12.23 3.80 9.51
C TYR A 123 13.49 4.69 9.52
N ARG A 124 13.74 5.46 8.45
CA ARG A 124 14.85 6.41 8.30
C ARG A 124 14.36 7.70 7.63
N SER A 125 15.00 8.83 7.93
CA SER A 125 14.77 10.10 7.23
C SER A 125 16.06 10.72 6.71
N VAL A 126 15.89 11.67 5.79
CA VAL A 126 16.96 12.55 5.30
C VAL A 126 16.91 13.85 6.12
N PRO A 127 18.04 14.39 6.62
CA PRO A 127 18.05 15.67 7.32
C PRO A 127 17.70 16.82 6.38
N THR A 128 17.02 17.85 6.89
CA THR A 128 16.70 19.09 6.15
C THR A 128 17.71 20.19 6.48
N GLY A 129 18.11 21.00 5.50
CA GLY A 129 19.00 22.15 5.72
C GLY A 129 19.91 22.42 4.51
N ILE A 130 20.83 23.37 4.65
CA ILE A 130 21.87 23.61 3.63
C ILE A 130 22.90 22.48 3.72
N ILE A 131 22.98 21.69 2.66
CA ILE A 131 23.95 20.61 2.52
C ILE A 131 24.89 21.00 1.39
N THR A 132 26.16 21.25 1.72
CA THR A 132 27.19 21.64 0.76
C THR A 132 28.07 20.48 0.29
N ASP A 133 27.84 19.29 0.85
CA ASP A 133 28.64 18.09 0.63
C ASP A 133 27.71 16.86 0.61
N PRO A 134 27.53 16.20 -0.55
CA PRO A 134 26.61 15.07 -0.67
C PRO A 134 27.05 13.85 0.16
N GLU A 135 28.34 13.71 0.48
CA GLU A 135 28.83 12.61 1.32
C GLU A 135 28.44 12.77 2.80
N LYS A 136 27.94 13.95 3.19
CA LYS A 136 27.45 14.25 4.54
C LYS A 136 25.94 14.04 4.71
N ILE A 137 25.25 13.53 3.70
CA ILE A 137 23.84 13.13 3.82
C ILE A 137 23.79 11.79 4.57
N ILE A 138 23.81 11.86 5.89
CA ILE A 138 23.70 10.71 6.77
C ILE A 138 22.22 10.51 7.12
N LEU A 139 21.70 9.31 6.88
CA LEU A 139 20.31 8.97 7.20
C LEU A 139 20.11 8.88 8.72
N GLU A 140 19.05 9.53 9.22
CA GLU A 140 18.66 9.45 10.62
C GLU A 140 17.73 8.25 10.85
N GLN A 141 18.08 7.39 11.81
CA GLN A 141 17.23 6.27 12.20
C GLN A 141 16.02 6.76 13.02
N LYS A 142 14.80 6.38 12.63
CA LYS A 142 13.55 6.72 13.32
C LYS A 142 12.99 5.57 14.16
N GLU A 143 13.30 4.34 13.79
CA GLU A 143 12.98 3.15 14.60
C GLU A 143 14.24 2.41 14.99
N VAL A 144 14.45 2.17 16.28
CA VAL A 144 15.64 1.44 16.77
C VAL A 144 15.36 -0.05 16.97
N ILE A 145 14.13 -0.39 17.35
CA ILE A 145 13.73 -1.74 17.72
C ILE A 145 12.98 -2.38 16.55
N LYS A 146 13.44 -3.57 16.12
CA LYS A 146 12.71 -4.38 15.15
C LYS A 146 11.54 -5.09 15.81
N THR A 147 10.41 -5.14 15.12
CA THR A 147 9.20 -5.84 15.53
C THR A 147 9.27 -7.35 15.30
N PHE A 148 10.17 -7.81 14.42
CA PHE A 148 10.46 -9.23 14.19
C PHE A 148 11.85 -9.41 13.57
N GLU A 149 12.37 -10.65 13.63
CA GLU A 149 13.64 -11.04 13.01
C GLU A 149 13.43 -11.52 11.57
N PRO A 150 13.89 -10.80 10.53
CA PRO A 150 13.66 -11.18 9.13
C PRO A 150 14.17 -12.56 8.76
N SER A 151 15.33 -12.97 9.28
CA SER A 151 15.96 -14.26 8.98
C SER A 151 15.14 -15.46 9.46
N LYS A 152 14.29 -15.27 10.48
CA LYS A 152 13.40 -16.33 10.99
C LYS A 152 12.08 -16.43 10.21
N VAL A 153 11.75 -15.41 9.43
CA VAL A 153 10.44 -15.26 8.75
C VAL A 153 10.59 -15.46 7.24
N TYR A 154 11.62 -14.88 6.67
CA TYR A 154 12.00 -15.00 5.27
C TYR A 154 13.25 -15.87 5.20
N THR A 155 13.08 -17.18 5.45
CA THR A 155 14.12 -18.15 5.13
C THR A 155 14.38 -18.05 3.63
N GLN A 156 15.62 -17.76 3.24
CA GLN A 156 16.04 -17.62 1.85
C GLN A 156 15.44 -18.77 1.04
N LYS A 157 14.66 -18.45 0.00
CA LYS A 157 14.58 -19.36 -1.14
C LYS A 157 16.02 -19.37 -1.69
N VAL A 158 16.78 -20.39 -1.29
CA VAL A 158 18.00 -20.79 -2.00
C VAL A 158 17.60 -21.10 -3.44
#